data_AF-A0A6A7GDX3-F1
#
_entry.id   AF-A0A6A7GDX3-F1
#
_cell.length_a   1.000
_cell.length_b   1.000
_cell.length_c   1.000
_cell.angle_alpha   90.00
_cell.angle_beta   90.00
_cell.angle_gamma   90.00
#
_symmetry.space_group_name_H-M   'P 1'
#
loop_
_entity.id
_entity.type
_entity.pdbx_description
1 polymer ?
#
loop_
_entity_poly.entity_id
_entity_poly.type
_entity_poly.pdbx_seq_one_letter_code
_entity_poly.pdbx_strand_id
1 'polypeptide(L)'
;LSHLPEYEGKKFTSATQGDLDLGKLDSEEDKKEQEKQETEFASFIERVKKVLGDKVKEVRITHRLTATPSCIVADSDDMSTQMAKLMAQMGQSVPESKPIFERGKK
;
A
#
# COMPACT_ATOMS: atom_id res chain seq x y z
N LEU A 1 16.38 4.19 -5.46
CA LEU A 1 16.87 4.18 -4.06
C LEU A 1 17.91 3.10 -3.79
N SER A 2 18.16 2.16 -4.71
CA SER A 2 19.05 1.00 -4.51
C SER A 2 20.53 1.32 -4.20
N HIS A 3 20.98 2.56 -4.38
CA HIS A 3 22.37 2.98 -4.15
C HIS A 3 22.52 4.05 -3.06
N LEU A 4 21.43 4.51 -2.44
CA LEU A 4 21.44 5.47 -1.34
C LEU A 4 20.31 5.12 -0.35
N PRO A 5 20.55 4.18 0.57
CA PRO A 5 19.52 3.70 1.50
C PRO A 5 19.22 4.68 2.65
N GLU A 6 20.17 5.54 2.99
CA GLU A 6 20.04 6.51 4.09
C GLU A 6 20.79 7.81 3.79
N TYR A 7 20.35 8.90 4.41
CA TYR A 7 21.02 10.20 4.40
C TYR A 7 20.88 10.84 5.78
N GLU A 8 22.00 11.29 6.37
CA GLU A 8 22.04 11.89 7.71
C GLU A 8 21.34 11.03 8.80
N GLY A 9 21.50 9.70 8.73
CA GLY A 9 20.88 8.76 9.67
C GLY A 9 19.37 8.57 9.47
N LYS A 10 18.77 9.17 8.44
CA LYS A 10 17.37 8.98 8.05
C LYS A 10 17.29 7.99 6.90
N LYS A 11 16.54 6.90 7.10
CA LYS A 11 16.26 5.90 6.07
C LYS A 11 15.23 6.44 5.07
N PHE A 12 15.42 6.13 3.80
CA PHE A 12 14.42 6.43 2.78
C PHE A 12 13.36 5.34 2.74
N THR A 13 12.10 5.76 2.69
CA THR A 13 10.95 4.87 2.46
C THR A 13 10.23 5.31 1.20
N SER A 14 9.85 4.35 0.35
CA SER A 14 9.07 4.66 -0.86
C SER A 14 7.60 4.90 -0.49
N ALA A 15 7.03 6.03 -0.93
CA ALA A 15 5.60 6.31 -0.74
C ALA A 15 4.68 5.33 -1.51
N THR A 16 5.23 4.54 -2.43
CA THR A 16 4.50 3.56 -3.24
C THR A 16 4.62 2.12 -2.73
N GLN A 17 5.43 1.88 -1.71
CA GLN A 17 5.50 0.58 -1.03
C GLN A 17 4.46 0.53 0.09
N GLY A 18 3.87 -0.64 0.29
CA GLY A 18 2.71 -0.84 1.15
C GLY A 18 2.96 -0.46 2.61
N ASP A 19 4.13 -0.73 3.18
CA ASP A 19 4.38 -0.47 4.61
C ASP A 19 4.83 0.97 4.89
N LEU A 20 4.12 1.96 4.33
CA LEU A 20 4.29 3.35 4.74
C LEU A 20 3.53 3.56 6.06
N ASP A 21 4.11 3.07 7.16
CA ASP A 21 3.61 3.26 8.52
C ASP A 21 3.81 4.73 8.96
N LEU A 22 2.82 5.56 8.66
CA LEU A 22 2.68 6.90 9.22
C LEU A 22 2.04 6.86 10.63
N GLY A 23 1.62 5.70 11.13
CA GLY A 23 0.94 5.53 12.42
C GLY A 23 1.79 5.87 13.63
N LYS A 24 3.12 6.03 13.46
CA LYS A 24 4.00 6.61 14.48
C LYS A 24 3.83 8.12 14.67
N LEU A 25 3.13 8.79 13.75
CA LEU A 25 2.77 10.21 13.81
C LEU A 25 1.31 10.42 14.25
N ASP A 26 0.52 9.35 14.32
CA ASP A 26 -0.90 9.38 14.62
C ASP A 26 -1.16 9.41 16.13
N SER A 27 -2.16 10.20 16.54
CA SER A 27 -2.59 10.29 17.94
C SER A 27 -3.37 9.02 18.37
N GLU A 28 -3.53 8.81 19.68
CA GLU A 28 -4.38 7.74 20.21
C GLU A 28 -5.84 7.82 19.71
N GLU A 29 -6.30 9.01 19.32
CA GLU A 29 -7.62 9.23 18.71
C GLU A 29 -7.67 8.72 17.26
N ASP A 30 -6.64 8.99 16.48
CA ASP A 30 -6.55 8.56 15.07
C ASP A 30 -6.55 7.03 14.94
N LYS A 31 -5.87 6.32 15.86
CA LYS A 31 -5.86 4.84 15.89
C LYS A 31 -7.23 4.25 16.20
N LYS A 32 -7.97 4.83 17.15
CA LYS A 32 -9.33 4.37 17.48
C LYS A 32 -10.30 4.63 16.33
N GLU A 33 -10.11 5.72 15.61
CA GLU A 33 -10.92 6.03 14.45
C GLU A 33 -10.62 5.09 13.27
N GLN A 34 -9.36 4.68 13.10
CA GLN A 34 -8.97 3.64 12.15
C GLN A 34 -9.63 2.30 12.45
N GLU A 35 -9.53 1.79 13.69
CA GLU A 35 -10.16 0.52 14.07
C GLU A 35 -11.69 0.53 13.88
N LYS A 36 -12.34 1.65 14.18
CA LYS A 36 -13.77 1.84 13.93
C LYS A 36 -14.10 1.78 12.44
N GLN A 37 -13.33 2.46 11.60
CA GLN A 37 -13.53 2.47 10.15
C GLN A 37 -13.26 1.09 9.54
N GLU A 38 -12.22 0.38 9.99
CA GLU A 38 -11.96 -0.99 9.57
C GLU A 38 -13.13 -1.93 9.90
N THR A 39 -13.74 -1.74 11.07
CA THR A 39 -14.93 -2.51 11.46
C THR A 39 -16.17 -2.12 10.66
N GLU A 40 -16.43 -0.82 10.47
CA GLU A 40 -17.59 -0.30 9.73
C GLU A 40 -17.55 -0.74 8.26
N PHE A 41 -16.36 -0.71 7.65
CA PHE A 41 -16.16 -1.08 6.26
C PHE A 41 -15.74 -2.53 6.05
N ALA A 42 -15.75 -3.38 7.09
CA ALA A 42 -15.39 -4.80 6.98
C ALA A 42 -16.20 -5.51 5.88
N SER A 43 -17.52 -5.27 5.83
CA SER A 43 -18.41 -5.83 4.80
C SER A 43 -18.05 -5.37 3.38
N PHE A 44 -17.59 -4.12 3.23
CA PHE A 44 -17.12 -3.58 1.96
C PHE A 44 -15.78 -4.21 1.55
N ILE A 45 -14.84 -4.31 2.50
CA ILE A 45 -13.53 -4.94 2.29
C ILE A 45 -13.71 -6.38 1.81
N GLU A 46 -14.55 -7.16 2.49
CA GLU A 46 -14.85 -8.55 2.10
C GLU A 46 -15.48 -8.63 0.71
N ARG A 47 -16.45 -7.76 0.41
CA ARG A 47 -17.10 -7.73 -0.91
C ARG A 47 -16.10 -7.39 -2.01
N VAL A 48 -15.24 -6.40 -1.79
CA VAL A 48 -14.21 -6.00 -2.77
C VAL A 48 -13.19 -7.11 -2.93
N LYS A 49 -12.73 -7.74 -1.85
CA LYS A 49 -11.81 -8.88 -1.91
C LYS A 49 -12.43 -10.05 -2.68
N LYS A 50 -13.73 -10.31 -2.51
CA LYS A 50 -14.46 -11.35 -3.26
C LYS A 50 -14.58 -11.04 -4.76
N VAL A 51 -14.81 -9.77 -5.13
CA VAL A 51 -14.92 -9.34 -6.53
C VAL A 51 -13.56 -9.34 -7.23
N LEU A 52 -12.52 -8.86 -6.54
CA LEU A 52 -11.16 -8.80 -7.08
C LEU A 52 -10.47 -10.16 -7.06
N GLY A 53 -10.86 -11.05 -6.15
CA GLY A 53 -10.37 -12.43 -6.06
C GLY A 53 -8.85 -12.48 -6.08
N ASP A 54 -8.29 -13.24 -7.02
CA ASP A 54 -6.86 -13.45 -7.15
C ASP A 54 -6.06 -12.26 -7.72
N LYS A 55 -6.72 -11.17 -8.09
CA LYS A 55 -6.04 -9.99 -8.64
C LYS A 55 -5.34 -9.14 -7.59
N VAL A 56 -5.68 -9.30 -6.31
CA VAL A 56 -5.10 -8.55 -5.20
C VAL A 56 -4.67 -9.50 -4.09
N LYS A 57 -3.61 -9.12 -3.38
CA LYS A 57 -3.15 -9.85 -2.18
C LYS A 57 -4.05 -9.52 -0.99
N GLU A 58 -4.35 -8.23 -0.84
CA GLU A 58 -5.08 -7.69 0.30
C GLU A 58 -5.87 -6.43 -0.09
N VAL A 59 -6.92 -6.15 0.67
CA VAL A 59 -7.73 -4.94 0.61
C VAL A 59 -7.73 -4.33 2.00
N ARG A 60 -7.28 -3.09 2.15
CA ARG A 60 -7.21 -2.39 3.45
C ARG A 60 -7.59 -0.92 3.36
N ILE A 61 -7.82 -0.29 4.50
CA ILE A 61 -8.07 1.14 4.61
C ILE A 61 -6.75 1.85 4.88
N THR A 62 -6.59 3.05 4.34
CA THR A 62 -5.39 3.87 4.55
C THR A 62 -5.73 5.31 4.90
N HIS A 63 -4.89 5.90 5.76
CA HIS A 63 -5.00 7.29 6.20
C HIS A 63 -4.11 8.23 5.38
N ARG A 64 -3.21 7.69 4.56
CA ARG A 64 -2.25 8.49 3.77
C ARG A 64 -2.88 9.19 2.56
N LEU A 65 -4.12 8.83 2.20
CA LEU A 65 -4.85 9.41 1.08
C LEU A 65 -5.75 10.56 1.56
N THR A 66 -5.60 11.72 0.93
CA THR A 66 -6.37 12.94 1.27
C THR A 66 -7.53 13.18 0.32
N ALA A 67 -7.25 13.27 -0.99
CA ALA A 67 -8.25 13.57 -2.02
C ALA A 67 -8.55 12.38 -2.96
N THR A 68 -7.68 11.37 -2.95
CA THR A 68 -7.81 10.19 -3.81
C THR A 68 -8.61 9.10 -3.10
N PRO A 69 -9.64 8.49 -3.74
CA PRO A 69 -10.50 7.51 -3.08
C PRO A 69 -9.81 6.15 -2.85
N SER A 70 -8.84 5.78 -3.68
CA SER A 70 -8.11 4.51 -3.56
C SER A 70 -6.77 4.54 -4.28
N CYS A 71 -5.85 3.66 -3.90
CA CYS A 71 -4.60 3.42 -4.63
C CYS A 71 -4.18 1.95 -4.59
N ILE A 72 -3.26 1.59 -5.49
CA ILE A 72 -2.67 0.27 -5.60
C ILE A 72 -1.21 0.37 -5.18
N VAL A 73 -0.77 -0.51 -4.30
CA VAL A 73 0.63 -0.58 -3.85
C VAL A 73 1.19 -1.97 -3.97
N ALA A 74 2.51 -2.03 -4.17
CA ALA A 74 3.26 -3.27 -4.00
C ALA A 74 3.44 -3.55 -2.51
N ASP A 75 3.51 -4.83 -2.14
CA ASP A 75 3.97 -5.20 -0.82
C ASP A 75 5.43 -4.72 -0.63
N SER A 76 5.85 -4.56 0.62
CA SER A 76 7.19 -4.12 0.99
C SER A 76 8.27 -5.10 0.58
N ASP A 77 7.94 -6.40 0.61
CA ASP A 77 8.82 -7.49 0.18
C ASP A 77 8.77 -7.72 -1.34
N ASP A 78 7.79 -7.12 -2.02
CA ASP A 78 7.58 -7.29 -3.45
C ASP A 78 8.29 -6.21 -4.26
N MET A 79 8.57 -6.55 -5.52
CA MET A 79 9.13 -5.59 -6.47
C MET A 79 8.16 -4.42 -6.68
N SER A 80 8.67 -3.18 -6.51
CA SER A 80 7.88 -1.99 -6.78
C SER A 80 7.37 -1.95 -8.22
N THR A 81 6.20 -1.34 -8.44
CA THR A 81 5.61 -1.21 -9.78
C THR A 81 6.52 -0.49 -10.77
N GLN A 82 7.36 0.44 -10.31
CA GLN A 82 8.32 1.13 -11.16
C GLN A 82 9.45 0.20 -11.61
N MET A 83 9.96 -0.63 -10.70
CA MET A 83 10.96 -1.63 -11.03
C MET A 83 10.40 -2.70 -11.98
N ALA A 84 9.14 -3.12 -11.77
CA ALA A 84 8.43 -4.02 -12.68
C ALA A 84 8.35 -3.46 -14.11
N LYS A 85 7.98 -2.19 -14.25
CA LYS A 85 7.92 -1.50 -15.55
C LYS A 85 9.30 -1.42 -16.21
N LEU A 86 10.34 -1.11 -15.44
CA LEU A 86 11.70 -1.04 -15.96
C LEU A 86 12.18 -2.40 -16.48
N MET A 87 11.94 -3.49 -15.73
CA MET A 87 12.29 -4.85 -16.18
C MET A 87 11.54 -5.26 -17.45
N ALA A 88 10.24 -4.94 -17.54
CA ALA A 88 9.47 -5.17 -18.75
C ALA A 88 10.04 -4.43 -19.96
N GLN A 89 10.45 -3.16 -19.78
CA GLN A 89 11.10 -2.37 -20.84
C GLN A 89 12.47 -2.92 -21.24
N MET A 90 13.19 -3.56 -20.32
CA MET A 90 14.45 -4.24 -20.58
C MET A 90 14.27 -5.65 -21.20
N GLY A 91 13.03 -6.08 -21.44
CA GLY A 91 12.71 -7.40 -21.99
C GLY A 91 12.92 -8.55 -21.00
N GLN A 92 13.09 -8.26 -19.71
CA GLN A 92 13.20 -9.28 -18.67
C GLN A 92 11.81 -9.74 -18.21
N SER A 93 11.69 -11.01 -17.82
CA SER A 93 10.48 -11.54 -17.21
C SER A 93 10.20 -10.82 -15.89
N VAL A 94 9.03 -10.21 -15.78
CA VAL A 94 8.55 -9.56 -14.56
C VAL A 94 7.95 -10.63 -13.65
N PRO A 95 8.48 -10.82 -12.42
CA PRO A 95 7.85 -11.68 -11.42
C PRO A 95 6.39 -11.28 -11.19
N GLU A 96 5.50 -12.26 -11.16
CA GLU A 96 4.09 -12.04 -10.91
C GLU A 96 3.90 -11.76 -9.41
N SER A 97 3.54 -10.53 -9.04
CA SER A 97 3.19 -10.14 -7.68
C SER A 97 1.77 -9.60 -7.62
N LYS A 98 1.04 -9.99 -6.58
CA LYS A 98 -0.32 -9.50 -6.35
C LYS A 98 -0.24 -8.20 -5.55
N PRO A 99 -0.79 -7.09 -6.05
CA PRO A 99 -0.73 -5.83 -5.32
C PRO A 99 -1.75 -5.78 -4.17
N ILE A 100 -1.58 -4.80 -3.30
CA ILE A 100 -2.53 -4.45 -2.24
C ILE A 100 -3.39 -3.29 -2.72
N PHE A 101 -4.71 -3.41 -2.54
CA PHE A 101 -5.65 -2.32 -2.79
C PHE A 101 -5.89 -1.56 -1.49
N GLU A 102 -5.66 -0.26 -1.52
CA GLU A 102 -5.94 0.63 -0.40
C GLU A 102 -7.11 1.56 -0.71
N ARG A 103 -8.07 1.63 0.20
CA ARG A 103 -9.16 2.59 0.16
C ARG A 103 -8.85 3.76 1.11
N GLY A 104 -9.07 4.99 0.67
CA GLY A 104 -9.01 6.16 1.53
C GLY A 104 -10.16 6.20 2.54
N LYS A 105 -9.95 6.92 3.65
CA LYS A 105 -10.94 7.10 4.73
C LYS A 105 -12.18 7.94 4.37
N LYS A 106 -12.11 8.73 3.28
CA LYS A 106 -13.20 9.62 2.82
C LYS A 106 -13.97 9.02 1.65
#